data_AF-A0A2G9SV72-F1
#
_entry.id   AF-A0A2G9SV72-F1
#
_cell.length_a   1.000
_cell.length_b   1.000
_cell.length_c   1.000
_cell.angle_alpha   90.00
_cell.angle_beta   90.00
_cell.angle_gamma   90.00
#
_symmetry.space_group_name_H-M   'P 1'
#
loop_
_entity.id
_entity.type
_entity.pdbx_description
1 polymer ?
#
loop_
_entity_poly.entity_id
_entity_poly.type
_entity_poly.pdbx_seq_one_letter_code
_entity_poly.pdbx_strand_id
1 'polypeptide(L)'
;MSHVRAINPCCSACIRTLSNTAIADFFITLCKNVASLACKKIHLVNFTMTSESQKDVQKKERKILVVDDDPGVLQVISRQLQANGYETVLANSADEAEAILNKYDLPIVICDKTMPHRSGLDLCRSLRQNPKTKGVYFIMITAWGTQDEKVRALSEGVDDYLSKSLKPSELLARVQVGFRILELQEQIVNLERAAAAMAVVATLAHEINNPLTGLLGFLELALQKLNRESLREDDVEKVKKNARARARTRQAN
;
A
#
# COMPACT_ATOMS: atom_id res chain seq x y z
N MET A 1 -1.45 -48.17 -10.23
CA MET A 1 -2.09 -47.04 -10.95
C MET A 1 -3.14 -46.46 -10.02
N SER A 2 -3.16 -45.21 -9.59
CA SER A 2 -2.37 -44.00 -9.82
C SER A 2 -3.33 -42.92 -9.31
N HIS A 3 -2.96 -42.07 -8.34
CA HIS A 3 -3.51 -40.72 -8.17
C HIS A 3 -2.58 -39.94 -7.22
N VAL A 4 -1.54 -39.38 -7.84
CA VAL A 4 -0.67 -38.32 -7.28
C VAL A 4 -1.18 -37.00 -7.87
N ARG A 5 -1.63 -36.06 -7.02
CA ARG A 5 -1.87 -34.64 -7.33
C ARG A 5 -1.79 -33.87 -6.00
N ALA A 6 -1.14 -32.74 -5.83
CA ALA A 6 -0.06 -32.06 -6.53
C ALA A 6 0.58 -31.17 -5.45
N ILE A 7 1.86 -31.38 -5.13
CA ILE A 7 2.60 -30.54 -4.17
C ILE A 7 3.14 -29.33 -4.94
N ASN A 8 2.94 -28.14 -4.39
CA ASN A 8 3.41 -26.85 -4.91
C ASN A 8 4.93 -26.89 -5.22
N PRO A 9 5.41 -26.39 -6.37
CA PRO A 9 6.79 -26.58 -6.84
C PRO A 9 7.86 -25.81 -6.03
N CYS A 10 7.48 -24.98 -5.07
CA CYS A 10 8.43 -24.36 -4.13
C CYS A 10 8.92 -25.31 -3.02
N CYS A 11 8.22 -26.42 -2.76
CA CYS A 11 8.49 -27.26 -1.58
C CYS A 11 9.37 -28.49 -1.88
N SER A 12 9.55 -28.90 -3.14
CA SER A 12 10.29 -30.12 -3.47
C SER A 12 11.81 -29.97 -3.39
N ALA A 13 12.33 -28.74 -3.45
CA ALA A 13 13.77 -28.48 -3.41
C ALA A 13 14.36 -28.52 -1.99
N CYS A 14 13.55 -28.30 -0.95
CA CYS A 14 14.04 -28.26 0.44
C CYS A 14 14.05 -29.65 1.12
N ILE A 15 13.28 -30.62 0.59
CA ILE A 15 13.09 -31.95 1.20
C ILE A 15 14.14 -32.98 0.76
N ARG A 16 14.92 -32.73 -0.31
CA ARG A 16 15.85 -33.73 -0.86
C ARG A 16 17.21 -33.85 -0.16
N THR A 17 17.52 -33.00 0.82
CA THR A 17 18.88 -32.92 1.39
C THR A 17 19.00 -33.38 2.86
N LEU A 18 17.96 -33.98 3.43
CA LEU A 18 17.99 -34.45 4.83
C LEU A 18 17.57 -35.92 4.91
N SER A 19 18.47 -36.82 4.54
CA SER A 19 18.39 -38.23 4.93
C SER A 19 19.12 -38.43 6.26
N ASN A 20 18.44 -39.14 7.16
CA ASN A 20 18.93 -39.67 8.43
C ASN A 20 19.34 -38.67 9.52
N THR A 21 18.40 -38.39 10.40
CA THR A 21 18.49 -38.55 11.87
C THR A 21 17.18 -38.05 12.48
N ALA A 22 16.85 -38.46 13.71
CA ALA A 22 15.59 -38.19 14.43
C ALA A 22 15.19 -36.70 14.61
N ILE A 23 15.92 -35.77 13.98
CA ILE A 23 15.66 -34.33 13.91
C ILE A 23 14.68 -34.00 12.76
N ALA A 24 14.60 -34.84 11.72
CA ALA A 24 13.70 -34.65 10.58
C ALA A 24 12.21 -34.71 10.99
N ASP A 25 11.84 -35.62 11.89
CA ASP A 25 10.47 -35.73 12.40
C ASP A 25 10.09 -34.55 13.31
N PHE A 26 11.06 -33.97 14.04
CA PHE A 26 10.84 -32.77 14.85
C PHE A 26 10.65 -31.53 13.97
N PHE A 27 11.46 -31.37 12.91
CA PHE A 27 11.31 -30.26 11.96
C PHE A 27 10.05 -30.38 11.10
N ILE A 28 9.66 -31.59 10.68
CA ILE A 28 8.40 -31.83 9.97
C ILE A 28 7.20 -31.59 10.90
N THR A 29 7.30 -31.93 12.18
CA THR A 29 6.24 -31.66 13.17
C THR A 29 6.17 -30.17 13.52
N LEU A 30 7.30 -29.48 13.60
CA LEU A 30 7.34 -28.03 13.81
C LEU A 30 6.83 -27.27 12.56
N CYS A 31 7.20 -27.69 11.35
CA CYS A 31 6.67 -27.13 10.10
C CYS A 31 5.17 -27.44 9.93
N LYS A 32 4.69 -28.62 10.31
CA LYS A 32 3.25 -28.95 10.31
C LYS A 32 2.49 -28.19 11.39
N ASN A 33 3.06 -27.96 12.56
CA ASN A 33 2.42 -27.18 13.63
C ASN A 33 2.42 -25.68 13.35
N VAL A 34 3.51 -25.12 12.80
CA VAL A 34 3.58 -23.72 12.35
C VAL A 34 2.71 -23.51 11.10
N ALA A 35 2.66 -24.46 10.16
CA ALA A 35 1.72 -24.40 9.03
C ALA A 35 0.26 -24.57 9.47
N SER A 36 -0.04 -25.37 10.49
CA SER A 36 -1.40 -25.47 11.03
C SER A 36 -1.81 -24.23 11.84
N LEU A 37 -0.86 -23.56 12.51
CA LEU A 37 -1.09 -22.27 13.17
C LEU A 37 -1.22 -21.12 12.16
N ALA A 38 -0.48 -21.17 11.04
CA ALA A 38 -0.60 -20.20 9.96
C ALA A 38 -1.87 -20.43 9.11
N CYS A 39 -2.35 -21.67 8.95
CA CYS A 39 -3.49 -21.99 8.09
C CYS A 39 -4.84 -21.96 8.82
N LYS A 40 -4.91 -22.22 10.14
CA LYS A 40 -6.17 -22.07 10.90
C LYS A 40 -6.51 -20.64 11.33
N LYS A 41 -5.62 -19.67 11.12
CA LYS A 41 -5.86 -18.24 11.42
C LYS A 41 -5.93 -17.32 10.19
N ILE A 42 -5.97 -17.87 8.97
CA ILE A 42 -6.29 -17.10 7.75
C ILE A 42 -7.82 -17.04 7.51
N HIS A 43 -8.62 -17.68 8.36
CA HIS A 43 -10.10 -17.63 8.34
C HIS A 43 -10.72 -16.80 9.47
N LEU A 44 -10.02 -15.77 9.95
CA LEU A 44 -10.61 -14.74 10.81
C LEU A 44 -9.94 -13.38 10.59
N VAL A 45 -9.94 -12.92 9.34
CA VAL A 45 -10.01 -11.48 9.04
C VAL A 45 -11.36 -11.19 8.39
N ASN A 46 -12.44 -11.69 8.98
CA ASN A 46 -13.66 -10.88 9.01
C ASN A 46 -13.41 -9.81 10.08
N PHE A 47 -12.57 -8.84 9.70
CA PHE A 47 -12.59 -7.53 10.33
C PHE A 47 -13.99 -7.01 10.00
N THR A 48 -14.92 -7.16 10.95
CA THR A 48 -16.18 -6.43 10.93
C THR A 48 -15.81 -4.96 11.08
N MET A 49 -15.46 -4.36 9.92
CA MET A 49 -15.52 -2.93 9.67
C MET A 49 -16.85 -2.47 10.25
N THR A 50 -16.78 -1.69 11.32
CA THR A 50 -17.92 -0.91 11.77
C THR A 50 -18.43 -0.12 10.56
N SER A 51 -19.70 -0.31 10.22
CA SER A 51 -20.38 0.18 9.00
C SER A 51 -20.48 1.70 8.90
N GLU A 52 -19.85 2.44 9.80
CA GLU A 52 -19.83 3.91 9.83
C GLU A 52 -18.64 4.48 9.04
N SER A 53 -17.52 3.75 8.94
CA SER A 53 -16.31 4.23 8.25
C SER A 53 -16.34 4.08 6.72
N GLN A 54 -17.28 3.30 6.18
CA GLN A 54 -17.38 3.07 4.72
C GLN A 54 -18.10 4.19 3.96
N LYS A 55 -18.93 4.99 4.62
CA LYS A 55 -19.68 6.07 3.96
C LYS A 55 -18.78 7.25 3.57
N ASP A 56 -17.74 7.55 4.34
CA ASP A 56 -16.83 8.67 4.06
C ASP A 56 -15.78 8.33 3.00
N VAL A 57 -15.36 7.05 2.92
CA VAL A 57 -14.43 6.58 1.88
C VAL A 57 -15.09 6.62 0.50
N GLN A 58 -16.31 6.09 0.36
CA GLN A 58 -17.04 6.13 -0.92
C GLN A 58 -17.44 7.54 -1.38
N LYS A 59 -17.58 8.51 -0.45
CA LYS A 59 -17.96 9.88 -0.77
C LYS A 59 -16.78 10.71 -1.32
N LYS A 60 -15.53 10.34 -0.99
CA LYS A 60 -14.32 10.98 -1.51
C LYS A 60 -14.02 10.55 -2.96
N GLU A 61 -14.32 9.29 -3.29
CA GLU A 61 -14.05 8.64 -4.59
C GLU A 61 -14.96 9.10 -5.74
N ARG A 62 -15.87 10.05 -5.52
CA ARG A 62 -16.81 10.47 -6.57
C ARG A 62 -16.86 11.97 -6.83
N LYS A 63 -16.00 12.74 -6.17
CA LYS A 63 -15.95 14.21 -6.34
C LYS A 63 -14.96 14.60 -7.44
N ILE A 64 -15.45 15.40 -8.39
CA ILE A 64 -14.68 15.86 -9.54
C ILE A 64 -14.76 17.39 -9.58
N LEU A 65 -13.62 18.05 -9.76
CA LEU A 65 -13.60 19.48 -10.07
C LEU A 65 -13.73 19.67 -11.58
N VAL A 66 -14.67 20.52 -12.00
CA VAL A 66 -14.82 20.94 -13.40
C VAL A 66 -14.47 22.42 -13.50
N VAL A 67 -13.56 22.75 -14.41
CA VAL A 67 -13.01 24.10 -14.59
C VAL A 67 -13.15 24.51 -16.05
N ASP A 68 -13.90 25.58 -16.30
CA ASP A 68 -14.10 26.18 -17.62
C ASP A 68 -14.61 27.61 -17.40
N ASP A 69 -14.21 28.57 -18.24
CA ASP A 69 -14.66 29.97 -18.12
C ASP A 69 -16.09 30.18 -18.65
N ASP A 70 -16.61 29.24 -19.44
CA ASP A 70 -18.00 29.23 -19.91
C ASP A 70 -18.93 28.48 -18.91
N PRO A 71 -19.86 29.19 -18.24
CA PRO A 71 -20.82 28.57 -17.33
C PRO A 71 -21.72 27.51 -18.00
N GLY A 72 -21.99 27.65 -19.30
CA GLY A 72 -22.73 26.68 -20.09
C GLY A 72 -21.99 25.36 -20.19
N VAL A 73 -20.69 25.39 -20.47
CA VAL A 73 -19.84 24.18 -20.53
C VAL A 73 -19.76 23.51 -19.17
N LEU A 74 -19.53 24.29 -18.10
CA LEU A 74 -19.53 23.79 -16.73
C LEU A 74 -20.82 23.02 -16.40
N GLN A 75 -21.98 23.58 -16.74
CA GLN A 75 -23.28 22.95 -16.48
C GLN A 75 -23.49 21.68 -17.30
N VAL A 76 -23.09 21.66 -18.57
CA VAL A 76 -23.23 20.47 -19.43
C VAL A 76 -22.38 19.32 -18.89
N ILE A 77 -21.10 19.57 -18.61
CA ILE A 77 -20.18 18.54 -18.08
C ILE A 77 -20.67 18.08 -16.70
N SER A 78 -21.06 19.02 -15.83
CA SER A 78 -21.57 18.72 -14.50
C SER A 78 -22.79 17.79 -14.53
N ARG A 79 -23.79 18.09 -15.37
CA ARG A 79 -24.98 17.25 -15.53
C ARG A 79 -24.66 15.85 -16.02
N GLN A 80 -23.73 15.72 -16.96
CA GLN A 80 -23.30 14.41 -17.48
C GLN A 80 -22.65 13.56 -16.39
N LEU A 81 -21.77 14.15 -15.58
CA LEU A 81 -21.11 13.46 -14.48
C LEU A 81 -22.10 13.10 -13.36
N GLN A 82 -22.97 14.03 -12.99
CA GLN A 82 -24.00 13.80 -11.96
C GLN A 82 -25.00 12.71 -12.34
N ALA A 83 -25.41 12.65 -13.62
CA ALA A 83 -26.28 11.58 -14.13
C ALA A 83 -25.65 10.18 -13.98
N ASN A 84 -24.33 10.09 -13.82
CA ASN A 84 -23.59 8.84 -13.64
C ASN A 84 -23.13 8.64 -12.18
N GLY A 85 -23.68 9.40 -11.23
CA GLY A 85 -23.45 9.22 -9.81
C GLY A 85 -22.17 9.87 -9.26
N TYR A 86 -21.58 10.81 -10.00
CA TYR A 86 -20.47 11.64 -9.53
C TYR A 86 -20.98 12.94 -8.90
N GLU A 87 -20.28 13.43 -7.88
CA GLU A 87 -20.45 14.78 -7.34
C GLU A 87 -19.49 15.73 -8.06
N THR A 88 -19.95 16.93 -8.39
CA THR A 88 -19.12 17.91 -9.11
C THR A 88 -18.99 19.21 -8.34
N VAL A 89 -17.77 19.70 -8.23
CA VAL A 89 -17.47 21.08 -7.82
C VAL A 89 -17.13 21.87 -9.09
N LEU A 90 -17.59 23.11 -9.18
CA LEU A 90 -17.37 23.95 -10.36
C LEU A 90 -16.42 25.08 -10.01
N ALA A 91 -15.57 25.46 -10.97
CA ALA A 91 -14.75 26.66 -10.91
C ALA A 91 -14.78 27.35 -12.27
N ASN A 92 -14.88 28.68 -12.29
CA ASN A 92 -14.93 29.49 -13.52
C ASN A 92 -13.55 29.97 -14.00
N SER A 93 -12.49 29.66 -13.25
CA SER A 93 -11.15 30.13 -13.52
C SER A 93 -10.11 29.20 -12.90
N ALA A 94 -8.88 29.25 -13.43
CA ALA A 94 -7.76 28.50 -12.88
C ALA A 94 -7.45 28.88 -11.41
N ASP A 95 -7.60 30.15 -11.05
CA ASP A 95 -7.29 30.62 -9.70
C ASP A 95 -8.34 30.18 -8.68
N GLU A 96 -9.63 30.19 -9.05
CA GLU A 96 -10.70 29.60 -8.24
C GLU A 96 -10.48 28.09 -8.06
N ALA A 97 -10.12 27.39 -9.15
CA ALA A 97 -9.84 25.96 -9.11
C ALA A 97 -8.68 25.63 -8.15
N GLU A 98 -7.59 26.39 -8.20
CA GLU A 98 -6.46 26.21 -7.29
C GLU A 98 -6.83 26.50 -5.84
N ALA A 99 -7.61 27.55 -5.58
CA ALA A 99 -8.11 27.85 -4.23
C ALA A 99 -8.98 26.70 -3.67
N ILE A 100 -9.84 26.13 -4.51
CA ILE A 100 -10.69 24.98 -4.16
C ILE A 100 -9.82 23.75 -3.86
N LEU A 101 -8.84 23.42 -4.71
CA LEU A 101 -7.95 22.26 -4.54
C LEU A 101 -7.04 22.38 -3.31
N ASN A 102 -6.68 23.61 -2.94
CA ASN A 102 -5.94 23.85 -1.70
C ASN A 102 -6.80 23.64 -0.46
N LYS A 103 -8.12 23.83 -0.55
CA LYS A 103 -9.05 23.66 0.58
C LYS A 103 -9.65 22.25 0.67
N TYR A 104 -9.97 21.64 -0.46
CA TYR A 104 -10.67 20.37 -0.54
C TYR A 104 -9.85 19.34 -1.30
N ASP A 105 -9.87 18.10 -0.81
CA ASP A 105 -9.26 16.97 -1.50
C ASP A 105 -10.19 16.51 -2.64
N LEU A 106 -9.90 16.99 -3.85
CA LEU A 106 -10.61 16.57 -5.07
C LEU A 106 -9.66 15.71 -5.92
N PRO A 107 -9.91 14.40 -6.05
CA PRO A 107 -8.99 13.47 -6.70
C PRO A 107 -8.82 13.69 -8.20
N ILE A 108 -9.87 14.19 -8.87
CA ILE A 108 -9.88 14.40 -10.33
C ILE A 108 -10.25 15.84 -10.65
N VAL A 109 -9.51 16.43 -11.58
CA VAL A 109 -9.78 17.74 -12.17
C VAL A 109 -9.99 17.58 -13.67
N ILE A 110 -11.07 18.17 -14.17
CA ILE A 110 -11.36 18.33 -15.59
C ILE A 110 -11.26 19.83 -15.88
N CYS A 111 -10.31 20.25 -16.70
CA CYS A 111 -10.00 21.66 -16.89
C CYS A 111 -9.87 22.02 -18.38
N ASP A 112 -10.45 23.15 -18.77
CA ASP A 112 -10.22 23.70 -20.09
C ASP A 112 -8.77 24.18 -20.26
N LYS A 113 -8.23 23.99 -21.47
CA LYS A 113 -6.91 24.47 -21.84
C LYS A 113 -6.88 26.00 -21.88
N THR A 114 -7.87 26.63 -22.50
CA THR A 114 -7.84 28.05 -22.87
C THR A 114 -8.82 28.84 -22.02
N MET A 115 -8.33 29.46 -20.95
CA MET A 115 -9.11 30.36 -20.11
C MET A 115 -8.46 31.75 -20.03
N PRO A 116 -9.23 32.81 -19.75
CA PRO A 116 -8.70 34.15 -19.51
C PRO A 116 -7.68 34.16 -18.35
N HIS A 117 -6.69 35.04 -18.46
CA HIS A 117 -5.64 35.30 -17.46
C HIS A 117 -4.64 34.16 -17.23
N ARG A 118 -5.12 32.94 -16.97
CA ARG A 118 -4.29 31.78 -16.65
C ARG A 118 -4.82 30.53 -17.32
N SER A 119 -3.95 29.87 -18.09
CA SER A 119 -4.31 28.68 -18.84
C SER A 119 -4.48 27.45 -17.94
N GLY A 120 -5.23 26.45 -18.40
CA GLY A 120 -5.33 25.17 -17.70
C GLY A 120 -3.99 24.43 -17.61
N LEU A 121 -3.07 24.68 -18.53
CA LEU A 121 -1.72 24.12 -18.49
C LEU A 121 -0.89 24.76 -17.36
N ASP A 122 -0.99 26.08 -17.18
CA ASP A 122 -0.33 26.78 -16.07
C ASP A 122 -0.90 26.39 -14.71
N LEU A 123 -2.21 26.11 -14.65
CA LEU A 123 -2.83 25.48 -13.48
C LEU A 123 -2.18 24.12 -13.20
N CYS A 124 -2.15 23.23 -14.20
CA CYS A 124 -1.55 21.90 -14.05
C CYS A 124 -0.10 21.97 -13.53
N ARG A 125 0.73 22.83 -14.12
CA ARG A 125 2.12 23.03 -13.66
C ARG A 125 2.19 23.45 -12.19
N SER A 126 1.34 24.38 -11.75
CA SER A 126 1.27 24.81 -10.35
C SER A 126 0.86 23.66 -9.43
N LEU A 127 -0.17 22.90 -9.81
CA LEU A 127 -0.64 21.76 -9.02
C LEU A 127 0.43 20.67 -8.85
N ARG A 128 1.27 20.44 -9.87
CA ARG A 128 2.39 19.49 -9.80
C ARG A 128 3.51 19.94 -8.88
N GLN A 129 3.69 21.24 -8.68
CA GLN A 129 4.70 21.79 -7.77
C GLN A 129 4.26 21.74 -6.30
N ASN A 130 2.95 21.66 -6.03
CA ASN A 130 2.41 21.62 -4.69
C ASN A 130 2.27 20.16 -4.18
N PRO A 131 2.94 19.76 -3.07
CA PRO A 131 2.89 18.40 -2.54
C PRO A 131 1.49 17.87 -2.21
N LYS A 132 0.53 18.76 -1.91
CA LYS A 132 -0.86 18.38 -1.61
C LYS A 132 -1.64 18.01 -2.88
N THR A 133 -1.40 18.72 -3.98
CA THR A 133 -2.17 18.60 -5.22
C THR A 133 -1.44 17.84 -6.32
N LYS A 134 -0.15 17.53 -6.15
CA LYS A 134 0.66 16.87 -7.18
C LYS A 134 0.12 15.51 -7.63
N GLY A 135 -0.64 14.83 -6.78
CA GLY A 135 -1.26 13.53 -7.07
C GLY A 135 -2.67 13.59 -7.67
N VAL A 136 -3.21 14.78 -7.93
CA VAL A 136 -4.53 14.95 -8.55
C VAL A 136 -4.48 14.46 -9.99
N TYR A 137 -5.46 13.65 -10.41
CA TYR A 137 -5.58 13.22 -11.80
C TYR A 137 -6.15 14.37 -12.66
N PHE A 138 -5.35 14.89 -13.58
CA PHE A 138 -5.65 16.09 -14.35
C PHE A 138 -6.02 15.75 -15.80
N ILE A 139 -7.28 15.95 -16.14
CA ILE A 139 -7.84 15.76 -17.47
C ILE A 139 -7.99 17.13 -18.14
N MET A 140 -7.24 17.35 -19.22
CA MET A 140 -7.35 18.58 -20.00
C MET A 140 -8.42 18.42 -21.09
N ILE A 141 -9.30 19.40 -21.20
CA ILE A 141 -10.29 19.53 -22.26
C ILE A 141 -9.91 20.70 -23.18
N THR A 142 -10.12 20.58 -24.48
CA THR A 142 -9.88 21.70 -25.43
C THR A 142 -10.78 21.61 -26.65
N ALA A 143 -11.14 22.73 -27.26
CA ALA A 143 -11.88 22.73 -28.53
C ALA A 143 -11.00 22.31 -29.73
N TRP A 144 -9.71 22.64 -29.71
CA TRP A 144 -8.78 22.44 -30.83
C TRP A 144 -7.40 22.05 -30.27
N GLY A 145 -6.74 21.09 -30.90
CA GLY A 145 -5.40 20.69 -30.49
C GLY A 145 -4.68 19.87 -31.54
N THR A 146 -3.51 20.33 -31.97
CA THR A 146 -2.63 19.54 -32.84
C THR A 146 -2.05 18.36 -32.06
N GLN A 147 -1.59 17.34 -32.77
CA GLN A 147 -0.94 16.19 -32.12
C GLN A 147 0.28 16.63 -31.29
N ASP A 148 1.04 17.61 -31.76
CA ASP A 148 2.19 18.15 -31.04
C ASP A 148 1.81 18.85 -29.74
N GLU A 149 0.69 19.57 -29.72
CA GLU A 149 0.18 20.19 -28.48
C GLU A 149 -0.26 19.16 -27.45
N LYS A 150 -0.86 18.05 -27.89
CA LYS A 150 -1.21 16.93 -27.00
C LYS A 150 0.03 16.32 -26.37
N VAL A 151 1.05 16.06 -27.17
CA VAL A 151 2.33 15.50 -26.69
C VAL A 151 2.99 16.44 -25.68
N ARG A 152 3.00 17.74 -25.96
CA ARG A 152 3.53 18.75 -25.03
C ARG A 152 2.77 18.77 -23.72
N ALA A 153 1.43 18.82 -23.76
CA ALA A 153 0.61 18.84 -22.55
C ALA A 153 0.88 17.61 -21.65
N LEU A 154 0.95 16.41 -22.24
CA LEU A 154 1.29 15.18 -21.51
C LEU A 154 2.70 15.23 -20.89
N SER A 155 3.68 15.78 -21.62
CA SER A 155 5.05 15.93 -21.10
C SER A 155 5.16 16.92 -19.93
N GLU A 156 4.19 17.81 -19.78
CA GLU A 156 4.13 18.81 -18.72
C GLU A 156 3.30 18.36 -17.50
N GLY A 157 2.90 17.08 -17.48
CA GLY A 157 2.26 16.45 -16.33
C GLY A 157 0.74 16.42 -16.39
N VAL A 158 0.12 16.69 -17.54
CA VAL A 158 -1.30 16.35 -17.77
C VAL A 158 -1.43 14.83 -17.87
N ASP A 159 -2.42 14.25 -17.19
CA ASP A 159 -2.59 12.78 -17.16
C ASP A 159 -3.44 12.27 -18.33
N ASP A 160 -4.41 13.05 -18.79
CA ASP A 160 -5.23 12.72 -19.95
C ASP A 160 -5.70 13.96 -20.71
N TYR A 161 -6.05 13.76 -21.98
CA TYR A 161 -6.42 14.81 -22.90
C TYR A 161 -7.68 14.45 -23.68
N LEU A 162 -8.66 15.35 -23.68
CA LEU A 162 -9.95 15.20 -24.34
C LEU A 162 -10.28 16.40 -25.23
N SER A 163 -10.93 16.13 -26.37
CA SER A 163 -11.49 17.18 -27.25
C SER A 163 -12.88 17.57 -26.76
N LYS A 164 -13.24 18.86 -26.66
CA LYS A 164 -14.60 19.35 -26.30
C LYS A 164 -15.70 18.73 -27.17
N SER A 165 -15.39 18.29 -28.39
CA SER A 165 -16.29 17.55 -29.28
C SER A 165 -16.48 16.07 -28.90
N LEU A 166 -16.27 15.70 -27.63
CA LEU A 166 -16.32 14.34 -27.13
C LEU A 166 -17.75 13.83 -26.95
N LYS A 167 -17.93 12.51 -27.09
CA LYS A 167 -19.18 11.85 -26.69
C LYS A 167 -19.24 11.73 -25.17
N PRO A 168 -20.39 11.90 -24.51
CA PRO A 168 -20.50 11.76 -23.05
C PRO A 168 -19.92 10.43 -22.52
N SER A 169 -20.06 9.35 -23.29
CA SER A 169 -19.48 8.04 -22.95
C SER A 169 -17.95 8.04 -22.86
N GLU A 170 -17.29 8.87 -23.67
CA GLU A 170 -15.83 9.00 -23.68
C GLU A 170 -15.33 9.72 -22.41
N LEU A 171 -16.00 10.81 -22.00
CA LEU A 171 -15.70 11.50 -20.75
C LEU A 171 -15.74 10.54 -19.57
N LEU A 172 -16.85 9.79 -19.47
CA LEU A 172 -17.10 8.87 -18.38
C LEU A 172 -16.05 7.75 -18.35
N ALA A 173 -15.67 7.22 -19.52
CA ALA A 173 -14.61 6.23 -19.61
C ALA A 173 -13.27 6.78 -19.10
N ARG A 174 -12.90 8.02 -19.45
CA ARG A 174 -11.64 8.64 -18.97
C ARG A 174 -11.67 8.91 -17.47
N VAL A 175 -12.79 9.40 -16.95
CA VAL A 175 -12.97 9.61 -15.51
C VAL A 175 -12.84 8.28 -14.74
N GLN A 176 -13.46 7.20 -15.23
CA GLN A 176 -13.32 5.87 -14.63
C GLN A 176 -11.88 5.35 -14.64
N VAL A 177 -11.14 5.61 -15.72
CA VAL A 177 -9.71 5.28 -15.80
C VAL A 177 -8.92 6.09 -14.77
N GLY A 178 -9.22 7.38 -14.62
CA GLY A 178 -8.61 8.24 -13.61
C GLY A 178 -8.81 7.71 -12.18
N PHE A 179 -10.05 7.37 -11.81
CA PHE A 179 -10.32 6.78 -10.49
C PHE A 179 -9.58 5.46 -10.29
N ARG A 180 -9.57 4.58 -11.29
CA ARG A 180 -8.82 3.31 -11.21
C ARG A 180 -7.32 3.52 -10.99
N ILE A 181 -6.72 4.51 -11.66
CA ILE A 181 -5.31 4.83 -11.46
C ILE A 181 -5.06 5.31 -10.03
N LEU A 182 -5.92 6.19 -9.51
CA LEU A 182 -5.80 6.71 -8.15
C LEU A 182 -5.97 5.62 -7.08
N GLU A 183 -6.95 4.73 -7.25
CA GLU A 183 -7.15 3.56 -6.38
C GLU A 183 -5.90 2.67 -6.35
N LEU A 184 -5.31 2.39 -7.51
CA LEU A 184 -4.09 1.59 -7.59
C LEU A 184 -2.88 2.29 -6.96
N GLN A 185 -2.74 3.60 -7.13
CA GLN A 185 -1.69 4.38 -6.48
C GLN A 185 -1.82 4.35 -4.96
N GLU A 186 -3.04 4.47 -4.44
CA GLU A 186 -3.29 4.35 -3.00
C GLU A 186 -2.93 2.95 -2.47
N GLN A 187 -3.29 1.90 -3.22
CA GLN A 187 -2.92 0.52 -2.86
C GLN A 187 -1.39 0.34 -2.79
N ILE A 188 -0.64 0.89 -3.74
CA ILE A 188 0.83 0.83 -3.73
C ILE A 188 1.38 1.50 -2.48
N VAL A 189 0.93 2.72 -2.17
CA VAL A 189 1.39 3.45 -0.97
C VAL A 189 1.05 2.68 0.31
N ASN A 190 -0.13 2.04 0.37
CA ASN A 190 -0.52 1.23 1.52
C ASN A 190 0.32 -0.04 1.66
N LEU A 191 0.68 -0.69 0.55
CA LEU A 191 1.59 -1.84 0.54
C LEU A 191 3.01 -1.44 0.97
N GLU A 192 3.52 -0.31 0.50
CA GLU A 192 4.83 0.21 0.92
C GLU A 192 4.88 0.48 2.42
N ARG A 193 3.83 1.11 2.97
CA ARG A 193 3.69 1.35 4.41
C ARG A 193 3.65 0.04 5.20
N ALA A 194 2.90 -0.95 4.73
CA ALA A 194 2.81 -2.26 5.37
C ALA A 194 4.17 -2.99 5.32
N ALA A 195 4.89 -2.93 4.21
CA ALA A 195 6.22 -3.51 4.05
C ALA A 195 7.24 -2.86 5.00
N ALA A 196 7.25 -1.54 5.10
CA ALA A 196 8.10 -0.82 6.04
C ALA A 196 7.83 -1.23 7.50
N ALA A 197 6.56 -1.37 7.88
CA ALA A 197 6.19 -1.84 9.21
C ALA A 197 6.66 -3.29 9.46
N MET A 198 6.52 -4.19 8.49
CA MET A 198 6.99 -5.57 8.60
C MET A 198 8.52 -5.66 8.76
N ALA A 199 9.28 -4.81 8.08
CA ALA A 199 10.74 -4.77 8.23
C ALA A 199 11.15 -4.46 9.68
N VAL A 200 10.49 -3.50 10.33
CA VAL A 200 10.73 -3.16 11.74
C VAL A 200 10.44 -4.35 12.66
N VAL A 201 9.31 -5.03 12.46
CA VAL A 201 8.94 -6.22 13.25
C VAL A 201 9.96 -7.35 13.06
N ALA A 202 10.44 -7.57 11.84
CA ALA A 202 11.43 -8.61 11.56
C ALA A 202 12.77 -8.34 12.29
N THR A 203 13.25 -7.09 12.29
CA THR A 203 14.45 -6.70 13.03
C THR A 203 14.29 -6.94 14.53
N LEU A 204 13.18 -6.49 15.12
CA LEU A 204 12.87 -6.72 16.54
C LEU A 204 12.79 -8.20 16.89
N ALA A 205 12.15 -9.00 16.04
CA ALA A 205 12.05 -10.44 16.25
C ALA A 205 13.44 -11.10 16.29
N HIS A 206 14.36 -10.68 15.43
CA HIS A 206 15.74 -11.19 15.45
C HIS A 206 16.47 -10.81 16.75
N GLU A 207 16.35 -9.54 17.18
CA GLU A 207 16.96 -9.05 18.41
C GLU A 207 16.42 -9.73 19.67
N ILE A 208 15.14 -10.12 19.70
CA ILE A 208 14.50 -10.82 20.82
C ILE A 208 14.83 -12.32 20.80
N ASN A 209 14.84 -12.95 19.63
CA ASN A 209 15.13 -14.38 19.51
C ASN A 209 16.57 -14.70 19.91
N ASN A 210 17.50 -13.78 19.65
CA ASN A 210 18.92 -13.95 19.98
C ASN A 210 19.20 -14.19 21.49
N PRO A 211 18.73 -13.37 22.46
CA PRO A 211 18.87 -13.64 23.88
C PRO A 211 18.02 -14.83 24.33
N LEU A 212 16.80 -15.02 23.80
CA LEU A 212 15.94 -16.16 24.16
C LEU A 212 16.58 -17.50 23.79
N THR A 213 17.18 -17.60 22.61
CA THR A 213 17.91 -18.80 22.16
C THR A 213 19.07 -19.10 23.10
N GLY A 214 19.78 -18.06 23.56
CA GLY A 214 20.82 -18.20 24.57
C GLY A 214 20.29 -18.73 25.89
N LEU A 215 19.20 -18.15 26.41
CA LEU A 215 18.56 -18.59 27.66
C LEU A 215 18.07 -20.03 27.58
N LEU A 216 17.41 -20.41 26.49
CA LEU A 216 16.90 -21.76 26.27
C LEU A 216 18.03 -22.79 26.25
N GLY A 217 19.12 -22.52 25.53
CA GLY A 217 20.28 -23.41 25.48
C GLY A 217 20.96 -23.59 26.85
N PHE A 218 20.99 -22.55 27.68
CA PHE A 218 21.50 -22.67 29.06
C PHE A 218 20.57 -23.49 29.95
N LEU A 219 19.26 -23.30 29.82
CA LEU A 219 18.24 -24.09 30.52
C LEU A 219 18.34 -25.58 30.15
N GLU A 220 18.51 -25.90 28.86
CA GLU A 220 18.73 -27.28 28.41
C GLU A 220 20.01 -27.89 29.00
N LEU A 221 21.13 -27.16 29.01
CA LEU A 221 22.36 -27.64 29.64
C LEU A 221 22.21 -27.87 31.14
N ALA A 222 21.50 -26.99 31.85
CA ALA A 222 21.23 -27.14 33.28
C ALA A 222 20.32 -28.35 33.56
N LEU A 223 19.28 -28.55 32.74
CA LEU A 223 18.39 -29.72 32.81
C LEU A 223 19.13 -31.02 32.50
N GLN A 224 20.08 -31.01 31.56
CA GLN A 224 20.89 -32.20 31.24
C GLN A 224 21.82 -32.60 32.39
N LYS A 225 22.36 -31.63 33.13
CA LYS A 225 23.14 -31.87 34.36
C LYS A 225 22.28 -32.40 35.50
N LEU A 226 21.09 -31.82 35.68
CA LEU A 226 20.07 -32.26 36.65
C LEU A 226 19.68 -33.73 36.47
N ASN A 227 19.63 -34.22 35.23
CA ASN A 227 19.21 -35.58 34.91
C ASN A 227 20.33 -36.63 35.09
N ARG A 228 21.56 -36.21 35.43
CA ARG A 228 22.72 -37.10 35.68
C ARG A 228 23.18 -37.15 37.14
N GLU A 229 22.93 -36.13 37.95
CA GLU A 229 23.24 -36.10 39.40
C GLU A 229 22.53 -34.90 40.06
N SER A 230 22.17 -35.00 41.34
CA SER A 230 21.52 -33.92 42.10
C SER A 230 22.33 -32.61 42.05
N LEU A 231 21.72 -31.50 41.61
CA LEU A 231 22.39 -30.19 41.51
C LEU A 231 23.06 -29.77 42.83
N ARG A 232 24.35 -29.42 42.76
CA ARG A 232 25.04 -28.61 43.78
C ARG A 232 24.92 -27.13 43.44
N GLU A 233 24.83 -26.26 44.45
CA GLU A 233 24.74 -24.78 44.29
C GLU A 233 25.81 -24.20 43.33
N ASP A 234 27.00 -24.80 43.34
CA ASP A 234 28.14 -24.41 42.48
C ASP A 234 27.87 -24.49 40.96
N ASP A 235 26.97 -25.38 40.51
CA ASP A 235 26.63 -25.48 39.08
C ASP A 235 25.69 -24.36 38.64
N VAL A 236 24.79 -23.91 39.52
CA VAL A 236 23.89 -22.77 39.26
C VAL A 236 24.68 -21.46 39.21
N GLU A 237 25.69 -21.33 40.08
CA GLU A 237 26.62 -20.19 40.13
C GLU A 237 27.39 -20.03 38.81
N LYS A 238 27.88 -21.14 38.22
CA LYS A 238 28.61 -21.15 36.95
C LYS A 238 27.74 -20.72 35.76
N VAL A 239 26.48 -21.17 35.71
CA VAL A 239 25.53 -20.75 34.67
C VAL A 239 25.24 -19.26 34.79
N LYS A 240 25.00 -18.73 36.01
CA LYS A 240 24.82 -17.29 36.25
C LYS A 240 26.05 -16.47 35.84
N LYS A 241 27.26 -16.91 36.18
CA LYS A 241 28.52 -16.20 35.88
C LYS A 241 28.75 -16.11 34.36
N ASN A 242 28.50 -17.20 33.62
CA ASN A 242 28.67 -17.22 32.17
C ASN A 242 27.59 -16.43 31.43
N ALA A 243 26.33 -16.45 31.91
CA ALA A 243 25.27 -15.61 31.38
C ALA A 243 25.58 -14.10 31.53
N ARG A 244 26.11 -13.71 32.70
CA ARG A 244 26.55 -12.32 32.97
C ARG A 244 27.75 -11.90 32.12
N ALA A 245 28.69 -12.81 31.85
CA ALA A 245 29.84 -12.52 31.00
C ALA A 245 29.42 -12.19 29.55
N ARG A 246 28.48 -12.97 28.97
CA ARG A 246 27.96 -12.72 27.61
C ARG A 246 27.04 -11.49 27.51
N ALA A 247 26.29 -11.17 28.57
CA ALA A 247 25.48 -9.95 28.61
C ALA A 247 26.35 -8.68 28.56
N ARG A 248 27.53 -8.71 29.22
CA ARG A 248 28.48 -7.59 29.23
C ARG A 248 29.22 -7.41 27.90
N THR A 249 29.49 -8.48 27.16
CA THR A 249 30.15 -8.39 25.83
C THR A 249 29.26 -7.73 24.78
N ARG A 250 27.93 -7.76 24.94
CA ARG A 250 26.96 -7.11 24.05
C ARG A 250 26.77 -5.61 24.29
N GLN A 251 27.19 -5.07 25.43
CA GLN A 251 27.13 -3.62 25.73
C GLN A 251 28.37 -2.85 25.24
N ALA A 252 29.38 -3.55 24.73
CA ALA A 252 30.67 -2.99 24.34
C ALA A 252 30.87 -2.86 22.81
N ASN A 253 29.91 -3.36 22.01
CA ASN A 253 29.86 -3.26 20.54
C ASN A 253 28.52 -2.63 20.14
#